data_AF-A0A2R6K633-F1
#
_entry.id   AF-A0A2R6K633-F1
#
_cell.length_a   1.000
_cell.length_b   1.000
_cell.length_c   1.000
_cell.angle_alpha   90.00
_cell.angle_beta   90.00
_cell.angle_gamma   90.00
#
_symmetry.space_group_name_H-M   'P 1'
#
loop_
_entity.id
_entity.type
_entity.pdbx_description
1 polymer ?
#
loop_
_entity_poly.entity_id
_entity_poly.type
_entity_poly.pdbx_seq_one_letter_code
_entity_poly.pdbx_strand_id
1 'polypeptide(L)' 'MAVNALLGQLLSRTITVAAVLTAMWFAWNGVYAFAAAFVLLLVVYVYIAWYGDEPIEERLI' A
#
# COMPACT_ATOMS: atom_id res chain seq x y z
N MET A 1 22.91 4.20 7.35
CA MET A 1 21.51 4.12 7.84
C MET A 1 20.55 5.05 7.09
N ALA A 2 20.87 6.34 6.88
CA ALA A 2 19.98 7.27 6.15
C ALA A 2 19.64 6.87 4.70
N VAL A 3 20.60 6.30 3.96
CA VAL A 3 20.39 5.87 2.56
C VAL A 3 19.41 4.69 2.46
N ASN A 4 19.46 3.74 3.40
CA ASN A 4 18.54 2.60 3.41
C ASN A 4 17.11 3.03 3.73
N ALA A 5 16.94 4.01 4.63
CA ALA A 5 15.63 4.59 4.92
C ALA A 5 15.06 5.33 3.70
N LEU A 6 15.89 6.08 2.97
CA LEU A 6 15.49 6.75 1.73
C LEU A 6 15.10 5.76 0.63
N LEU A 7 15.88 4.69 0.45
CA LEU A 7 15.56 3.62 -0.51
C LEU A 7 14.26 2.90 -0.14
N GLY A 8 14.03 2.63 1.15
CA GLY A 8 12.77 2.06 1.64
C GLY A 8 11.56 2.96 1.33
N GLN A 9 11.70 4.28 1.54
CA GLN A 9 10.63 5.24 1.21
C GLN A 9 10.35 5.31 -0.30
N LEU A 10 11.40 5.36 -1.13
CA LEU A 10 11.26 5.37 -2.58
C LEU A 10 10.61 4.09 -3.10
N LEU A 11 11.01 2.93 -2.58
CA LEU A 11 10.43 1.64 -2.94
C LEU A 11 8.95 1.58 -2.55
N SER A 12 8.59 1.97 -1.32
CA SER A 12 7.19 1.95 -0.88
C SER A 12 6.29 2.88 -1.70
N ARG A 13 6.79 4.07 -2.07
CA ARG A 13 6.08 5.00 -2.95
C ARG A 13 5.88 4.41 -4.34
N THR A 14 6.92 3.78 -4.89
CA THR A 14 6.86 3.16 -6.23
C THR A 14 5.83 2.02 -6.25
N ILE A 15 5.82 1.16 -5.23
CA ILE A 15 4.84 0.07 -5.07
C ILE A 15 3.42 0.63 -4.95
N THR A 16 3.23 1.68 -4.14
CA THR A 16 1.93 2.33 -3.95
C THR A 16 1.39 2.91 -5.26
N VAL A 17 2.22 3.65 -6.00
CA VAL A 17 1.84 4.23 -7.31
C VAL A 17 1.50 3.14 -8.31
N ALA A 18 2.30 2.08 -8.40
CA ALA A 18 2.03 0.96 -9.29
C ALA A 18 0.69 0.29 -8.96
N ALA A 19 0.41 0.03 -7.68
CA ALA A 19 -0.85 -0.58 -7.25
C ALA A 19 -2.07 0.30 -7.57
N VAL A 20 -1.98 1.62 -7.40
CA VAL A 20 -3.04 2.57 -7.78
C VAL A 20 -3.29 2.52 -9.29
N LEU A 21 -2.24 2.58 -10.10
CA LEU A 21 -2.37 2.52 -11.56
C LEU A 21 -2.98 1.20 -12.03
N THR A 22 -2.58 0.08 -11.42
CA THR A 22 -3.16 -1.24 -11.69
C THR A 22 -4.64 -1.30 -11.33
N ALA A 23 -5.05 -0.75 -10.18
CA ALA A 23 -6.46 -0.68 -9.79
C ALA A 23 -7.29 0.17 -10.76
N MET A 24 -6.75 1.33 -11.19
CA MET A 24 -7.40 2.17 -12.19
C MET A 24 -7.54 1.45 -13.53
N TRP A 25 -6.50 0.71 -13.96
CA TRP A 25 -6.54 -0.06 -15.20
C TRP A 25 -7.63 -1.15 -15.15
N PHE A 26 -7.73 -1.90 -14.05
CA PHE A 26 -8.80 -2.89 -13.88
C PHE A 26 -10.19 -2.26 -13.89
N ALA A 27 -10.36 -1.12 -13.21
CA ALA A 27 -11.64 -0.40 -13.18
C ALA A 27 -12.04 0.11 -14.57
N TRP A 28 -11.09 0.62 -15.36
CA TRP A 28 -11.32 1.08 -16.73
C TRP A 28 -11.77 -0.05 -17.66
N ASN A 29 -11.22 -1.26 -17.47
CA ASN A 29 -11.60 -2.44 -18.25
C ASN A 29 -12.89 -3.13 -17.74
N GLY A 30 -13.59 -2.54 -16.76
CA GLY A 30 -14.82 -3.10 -16.18
C GLY A 30 -14.58 -4.31 -15.26
N VAL A 31 -13.34 -4.58 -14.87
CA VAL A 31 -12.94 -5.72 -14.04
C VAL A 31 -12.95 -5.32 -12.55
N TYR A 32 -14.12 -4.95 -12.04
CA TYR A 32 -14.25 -4.32 -10.72
C TYR A 32 -13.87 -5.22 -9.55
N ALA A 33 -14.08 -6.54 -9.65
CA ALA A 33 -13.69 -7.48 -8.59
C ALA A 33 -12.17 -7.47 -8.35
N PHE A 34 -11.39 -7.44 -9.43
CA PHE A 34 -9.93 -7.37 -9.33
C PHE A 34 -9.46 -5.98 -8.90
N ALA A 35 -10.11 -4.91 -9.37
CA ALA A 35 -9.83 -3.55 -8.90
C ALA A 35 -10.03 -3.43 -7.38
N ALA A 36 -11.15 -3.94 -6.85
CA ALA A 36 -11.46 -3.94 -5.43
C ALA A 36 -10.46 -4.77 -4.61
N ALA A 37 -10.09 -5.96 -5.09
CA ALA A 37 -9.07 -6.78 -4.45
C ALA A 37 -7.71 -6.06 -4.38
N PHE A 38 -7.31 -5.38 -5.46
CA PHE A 38 -6.06 -4.59 -5.48
C PHE A 38 -6.10 -3.40 -4.51
N VAL A 39 -7.24 -2.71 -4.43
CA VAL A 39 -7.43 -1.61 -3.47
C VAL A 39 -7.35 -2.12 -2.04
N LEU A 40 -7.97 -3.26 -1.72
CA LEU A 40 -7.87 -3.88 -0.39
C LEU A 40 -6.42 -4.23 -0.03
N LEU A 41 -5.68 -4.84 -0.96
CA LEU A 41 -4.25 -5.13 -0.77
C LEU A 41 -3.44 -3.85 -0.54
N LEU A 42 -3.73 -2.78 -1.29
CA LEU A 42 -3.07 -1.48 -1.11
C LEU A 42 -3.37 -0.88 0.27
N VAL A 43 -4.62 -0.95 0.74
CA VAL A 43 -4.99 -0.47 2.08
C VAL A 43 -4.26 -1.24 3.16
N VAL A 44 -4.21 -2.57 3.08
CA VAL A 44 -3.47 -3.41 4.02
C VAL A 44 -1.98 -3.08 3.99
N TYR A 45 -1.41 -2.90 2.80
CA TYR A 45 0.00 -2.52 2.64
C TYR A 45 0.30 -1.17 3.30
N VAL A 46 -0.50 -0.14 3.04
CA VAL A 46 -0.33 1.18 3.66
C VAL A 46 -0.49 1.09 5.18
N TYR A 47 -1.48 0.33 5.65
CA TYR A 47 -1.68 0.12 7.08
C TYR A 47 -0.45 -0.51 7.75
N ILE A 48 0.11 -1.57 7.17
CA ILE A 48 1.33 -2.21 7.69
C ILE A 48 2.53 -1.26 7.54
N ALA A 49 2.65 -0.51 6.45
CA ALA A 49 3.76 0.40 6.24
C ALA A 49 3.77 1.58 7.23
N TRP A 50 2.59 2.01 7.70
CA TRP A 50 2.46 3.12 8.65
C TRP A 50 2.48 2.67 10.10
N TYR A 51 1.79 1.57 10.40
CA TYR A 51 1.59 1.14 11.78
C TYR A 51 2.38 -0.13 12.11
N GLY A 52 2.97 -0.84 11.15
CA GLY A 52 3.55 -2.17 11.33
C GLY A 52 4.55 -2.32 12.47
N ASP A 53 5.25 -1.24 12.83
CA ASP A 53 6.24 -1.21 13.91
C ASP A 53 5.64 -0.92 15.30
N GLU A 54 4.36 -0.51 15.38
CA GLU A 54 3.68 -0.21 16.64
C GLU A 54 3.07 -1.47 17.27
N PRO A 55 3.22 -1.73 18.57
CA PRO A 55 2.48 -2.79 19.26
C PRO A 55 0.98 -2.61 19.06
N ILE A 56 0.23 -3.69 18.78
CA ILE A 56 -1.23 -3.63 18.57
C ILE A 56 -1.95 -2.97 19.76
N GLU A 57 -1.40 -3.13 20.96
CA GLU A 57 -1.88 -2.57 22.23
C GLU A 57 -1.86 -1.03 22.26
N GLU A 58 -0.95 -0.38 21.54
CA GLU A 58 -0.84 1.09 21.48
C GLU A 58 -1.73 1.73 20.41
N ARG A 59 -2.31 0.94 19.49
CA ARG A 59 -3.12 1.44 18.35
C ARG A 59 -4.61 1.60 18.66
N LEU A 60 -5.08 1.05 19.78
CA LEU A 60 -6.50 0.96 20.16
C LEU A 60 -6.92 1.99 21.23
N ILE A 61 -5.99 2.82 21.71
CA ILE A 61 -6.19 3.78 22.81
C ILE A 61 -6.44 5.19 22.25
#